data_AF-A0A3E0CRB2-F1
#
_entry.id   AF-A0A3E0CRB2-F1
#
_cell.length_a   1.000
_cell.length_b   1.000
_cell.length_c   1.000
_cell.angle_alpha   90.00
_cell.angle_beta   90.00
_cell.angle_gamma   90.00
#
_symmetry.space_group_name_H-M   'P 1'
#
loop_
_entity.id
_entity.type
_entity.pdbx_description
1 polymer ?
#
loop_
_entity_poly.entity_id
_entity_poly.type
_entity_poly.pdbx_seq_one_letter_code
_entity_poly.pdbx_strand_id
1 'polypeptide(L)'
;MKPATGRKSPPRLVARFVAISWRDLAVSFGPILLIAAVAIWVAVRLIQPAPPSTLTISAGPEGSTFWTAAQKYKEILARNRITLKVLPSEGSLQNLKRLSDPTSNVDVAFVQDGVAPGPAADGLMSLGSVAYVPLAIFYHGPTVTRLSEFKGERLAVGAEGSGTRELALALLKANGIVPGGATKLLPLSGDDAAEALVSGKVDAAFLAGDSAQPAVMGKLYRTPNVQFYDFSQADAYTRRFPYLTQLEMPMGAFDLGKNLPSAPIHMVAPTAELVARDSLHPALSDLLIEAAREVHGKANIMQRAGEFPAPRAHDFPISDDAARYYKSGKSFLYRILPFWLASLADRLLVVVVPLIVLLVPALRLVPSLYAWRVKSRIYRWYGALIAIERSALSDHSPSERASLIERLDAIEESVNGLKMPLAYADQFYVLREHIGFVRQRLMQARDAQRDDAANAAESTQNDSDERGAEPTPPAANEAAEIGETRDGSDEGNAKPY
;
A
#
# COMPACT_ATOMS: atom_id res chain seq x y z
N MET A 1 -44.46 76.88 18.95
CA MET A 1 -44.65 75.42 18.78
C MET A 1 -43.28 74.72 18.73
N LYS A 2 -43.24 73.38 18.86
CA LYS A 2 -42.03 72.53 18.70
C LYS A 2 -41.96 71.97 17.26
N PRO A 3 -40.81 71.45 16.78
CA PRO A 3 -39.44 71.97 16.93
C PRO A 3 -38.69 71.96 15.57
N ALA A 4 -37.40 72.29 15.56
CA ALA A 4 -36.54 72.26 14.37
C ALA A 4 -36.18 70.84 13.86
N THR A 5 -35.56 70.78 12.68
CA THR A 5 -35.31 69.58 11.88
C THR A 5 -34.14 68.70 12.35
N GLY A 6 -34.17 67.42 11.98
CA GLY A 6 -32.99 66.80 11.34
C GLY A 6 -31.83 66.28 12.19
N ARG A 7 -32.02 65.84 13.45
CA ARG A 7 -31.01 64.99 14.12
C ARG A 7 -31.23 63.51 13.78
N LYS A 8 -30.45 62.96 12.83
CA LYS A 8 -30.24 61.50 12.73
C LYS A 8 -29.56 61.02 14.03
N SER A 9 -30.11 59.99 14.67
CA SER A 9 -29.49 59.36 15.84
C SER A 9 -28.13 58.75 15.48
N PRO A 10 -27.14 58.74 16.39
CA PRO A 10 -25.87 58.05 16.15
C PRO A 10 -26.11 56.54 15.93
N PRO A 11 -25.42 55.90 14.97
CA PRO A 11 -25.57 54.48 14.73
C PRO A 11 -25.13 53.67 15.95
N ARG A 12 -25.98 52.76 16.43
CA ARG A 12 -25.65 51.90 17.58
C ARG A 12 -24.58 50.90 17.17
N LEU A 13 -23.39 51.05 17.72
CA LEU A 13 -22.23 50.21 17.45
C LEU A 13 -22.44 48.77 17.99
N VAL A 14 -22.44 47.77 17.12
CA VAL A 14 -22.56 46.34 17.49
C VAL A 14 -21.49 45.50 16.77
N ALA A 15 -20.21 45.81 17.02
CA ALA A 15 -19.09 45.01 16.55
C ALA A 15 -19.15 43.60 17.19
N ARG A 16 -19.39 42.56 16.38
CA ARG A 16 -19.51 41.17 16.85
C ARG A 16 -18.17 40.45 16.78
N PHE A 17 -17.36 40.64 17.82
CA PHE A 17 -16.16 39.84 18.06
C PHE A 17 -16.53 38.40 18.42
N VAL A 18 -15.73 37.44 17.93
CA VAL A 18 -15.89 36.00 18.22
C VAL A 18 -14.49 35.43 18.53
N ALA A 19 -14.38 34.46 19.44
CA ALA A 19 -13.08 33.87 19.77
C ALA A 19 -12.41 33.20 18.54
N ILE A 20 -13.18 32.40 17.78
CA ILE A 20 -12.73 31.74 16.55
C ILE A 20 -13.82 31.85 15.47
N SER A 21 -13.47 32.36 14.29
CA SER A 21 -14.35 32.25 13.11
C SER A 21 -14.32 30.83 12.56
N TRP A 22 -15.26 29.98 12.98
CA TRP A 22 -15.41 28.60 12.52
C TRP A 22 -15.53 28.48 11.00
N ARG A 23 -16.15 29.46 10.31
CA ARG A 23 -16.26 29.48 8.85
C ARG A 23 -14.90 29.70 8.18
N ASP A 24 -14.09 30.65 8.69
CA ASP A 24 -12.76 30.89 8.12
C ASP A 24 -11.77 29.77 8.51
N LEU A 25 -11.96 29.13 9.67
CA LEU A 25 -11.25 27.91 10.07
C LEU A 25 -11.55 26.76 9.11
N ALA A 26 -12.83 26.46 8.86
CA ALA A 26 -13.27 25.39 7.96
C ALA A 26 -12.85 25.65 6.50
N VAL A 27 -12.83 26.90 6.04
CA VAL A 27 -12.32 27.26 4.70
C VAL A 27 -10.79 27.17 4.61
N SER A 28 -10.05 27.27 5.72
CA SER A 28 -8.58 27.10 5.74
C SER A 28 -8.16 25.63 5.86
N PHE A 29 -8.84 24.84 6.70
CA PHE A 29 -8.58 23.41 6.87
C PHE A 29 -9.21 22.55 5.76
N GLY A 30 -10.40 22.91 5.27
CA GLY A 30 -11.21 22.12 4.35
C GLY A 30 -10.47 21.67 3.08
N PRO A 31 -9.78 22.57 2.35
CA PRO A 31 -9.02 22.20 1.16
C PRO A 31 -7.88 21.21 1.46
N ILE A 32 -7.19 21.35 2.59
CA ILE A 32 -6.08 20.47 2.98
C ILE A 32 -6.61 19.08 3.37
N LEU A 33 -7.70 19.02 4.14
CA LEU A 33 -8.37 17.77 4.48
C LEU A 33 -8.99 17.09 3.26
N LEU A 34 -9.53 17.85 2.30
CA LEU A 34 -10.03 17.34 1.03
C LEU A 34 -8.88 16.74 0.19
N ILE A 35 -7.76 17.46 0.04
CA ILE A 35 -6.58 16.96 -0.68
C ILE A 35 -6.01 15.71 -0.01
N ALA A 36 -5.94 15.67 1.32
CA ALA A 36 -5.50 14.48 2.05
C ALA A 36 -6.46 13.29 1.86
N ALA A 37 -7.77 13.51 1.93
CA ALA A 37 -8.78 12.47 1.69
C ALA A 37 -8.75 11.95 0.25
N VAL A 38 -8.58 12.84 -0.75
CA VAL A 38 -8.41 12.48 -2.15
C VAL A 38 -7.10 11.71 -2.36
N ALA A 39 -5.99 12.13 -1.74
CA ALA A 39 -4.71 11.42 -1.82
C ALA A 39 -4.81 10.01 -1.22
N ILE A 40 -5.47 9.84 -0.06
CA ILE A 40 -5.75 8.52 0.52
C ILE A 40 -6.62 7.69 -0.42
N TRP A 41 -7.69 8.25 -0.98
CA TRP A 41 -8.59 7.55 -1.90
C TRP A 41 -7.89 7.11 -3.19
N VAL A 42 -7.05 7.98 -3.78
CA VAL A 42 -6.22 7.66 -4.95
C VAL A 42 -5.21 6.57 -4.60
N ALA A 43 -4.51 6.66 -3.47
CA ALA A 43 -3.52 5.67 -3.08
C ALA A 43 -4.15 4.29 -2.77
N VAL A 44 -5.33 4.26 -2.13
CA VAL A 44 -6.14 3.03 -1.93
C VAL A 44 -6.67 2.46 -3.26
N ARG A 45 -6.75 3.28 -4.32
CA ARG A 45 -7.09 2.84 -5.69
C ARG A 45 -5.89 2.39 -6.53
N LEU A 46 -4.68 2.86 -6.24
CA LEU A 46 -3.47 2.60 -7.04
C LEU A 46 -2.54 1.53 -6.44
N ILE A 47 -2.51 1.39 -5.11
CA ILE A 47 -1.75 0.31 -4.45
C ILE A 47 -2.50 -1.01 -4.62
N GLN A 48 -1.73 -2.09 -4.80
CA GLN A 48 -2.13 -3.44 -5.25
C GLN A 48 -3.60 -3.82 -4.99
N PRO A 49 -4.29 -4.52 -5.92
CA PRO A 49 -5.68 -4.96 -5.73
C PRO A 49 -5.84 -5.76 -4.44
N ALA A 50 -7.05 -5.76 -3.86
CA ALA A 50 -7.35 -6.50 -2.62
C ALA A 50 -6.85 -7.96 -2.71
N PRO A 51 -6.36 -8.57 -1.61
CA PRO A 51 -5.80 -9.92 -1.65
C PRO A 51 -6.79 -10.86 -2.35
N PRO A 52 -6.39 -11.57 -3.42
CA PRO A 52 -7.36 -12.24 -4.27
C PRO A 52 -8.17 -13.25 -3.45
N SER A 53 -9.49 -13.07 -3.45
CA SER A 53 -10.44 -13.89 -2.69
C SER A 53 -10.62 -15.30 -3.28
N THR A 54 -9.82 -15.64 -4.29
CA THR A 54 -9.74 -16.94 -4.95
C THR A 54 -8.28 -17.30 -5.16
N LEU A 55 -7.95 -18.56 -4.91
CA LEU A 55 -6.66 -19.19 -5.19
C LEU A 55 -6.91 -20.51 -5.94
N THR A 56 -5.94 -20.94 -6.74
CA THR A 56 -5.94 -22.24 -7.41
C THR A 56 -4.74 -23.07 -6.94
N ILE A 57 -5.00 -24.21 -6.30
CA ILE A 57 -3.98 -25.19 -5.92
C ILE A 57 -4.02 -26.42 -6.83
N SER A 58 -2.87 -26.82 -7.39
CA SER A 58 -2.72 -28.10 -8.09
C SER A 58 -2.25 -29.17 -7.10
N ALA A 59 -3.02 -30.26 -6.95
CA ALA A 59 -2.88 -31.17 -5.82
C ALA A 59 -2.32 -32.55 -6.18
N GLY A 60 -3.18 -33.44 -6.69
CA GLY A 60 -2.86 -34.83 -7.03
C GLY A 60 -4.11 -35.54 -7.55
N PRO A 61 -4.09 -36.86 -7.76
CA PRO A 61 -5.26 -37.61 -8.17
C PRO A 61 -6.41 -37.47 -7.16
N GLU A 62 -7.66 -37.55 -7.57
CA GLU A 62 -8.77 -37.50 -6.62
C GLU A 62 -8.67 -38.65 -5.61
N GLY A 63 -8.86 -38.33 -4.33
CA GLY A 63 -8.64 -39.26 -3.20
C GLY A 63 -7.20 -39.35 -2.68
N SER A 64 -6.20 -38.83 -3.40
CA SER A 64 -4.79 -38.79 -2.92
C SER A 64 -4.61 -38.00 -1.62
N THR A 65 -3.48 -38.19 -0.95
CA THR A 65 -3.08 -37.43 0.25
C THR A 65 -2.96 -35.93 -0.08
N PHE A 66 -2.40 -35.57 -1.23
CA PHE A 66 -2.33 -34.17 -1.68
C PHE A 66 -3.71 -33.58 -1.99
N TRP A 67 -4.59 -34.32 -2.66
CA TRP A 67 -5.99 -33.91 -2.89
C TRP A 67 -6.73 -33.70 -1.56
N THR A 68 -6.61 -34.65 -0.65
CA THR A 68 -7.24 -34.63 0.68
C THR A 68 -6.67 -33.51 1.56
N ALA A 69 -5.38 -33.18 1.44
CA ALA A 69 -4.78 -32.02 2.09
C ALA A 69 -5.33 -30.70 1.50
N ALA A 70 -5.35 -30.56 0.16
CA ALA A 70 -5.87 -29.37 -0.51
C ALA A 70 -7.35 -29.11 -0.20
N GLN A 71 -8.18 -30.15 -0.10
CA GLN A 71 -9.59 -30.03 0.29
C GLN A 71 -9.76 -29.56 1.75
N LYS A 72 -8.89 -29.99 2.67
CA LYS A 72 -8.83 -29.41 4.03
C LYS A 72 -8.35 -27.96 4.02
N TYR A 73 -7.36 -27.61 3.21
CA TYR A 73 -6.89 -26.22 3.06
C TYR A 73 -8.04 -25.33 2.58
N LYS A 74 -8.88 -25.82 1.65
CA LYS A 74 -10.08 -25.12 1.15
C LYS A 74 -11.08 -24.82 2.26
N GLU A 75 -11.36 -25.78 3.14
CA GLU A 75 -12.22 -25.58 4.32
C GLU A 75 -11.62 -24.56 5.31
N ILE A 76 -10.30 -24.58 5.52
CA ILE A 76 -9.60 -23.65 6.43
C ILE A 76 -9.55 -22.22 5.85
N LEU A 77 -9.23 -22.06 4.57
CA LEU A 77 -9.18 -20.77 3.89
C LEU A 77 -10.57 -20.13 3.75
N ALA A 78 -11.62 -20.93 3.60
CA ALA A 78 -13.01 -20.45 3.57
C ALA A 78 -13.41 -19.70 4.86
N ARG A 79 -12.83 -20.05 6.02
CA ARG A 79 -13.02 -19.33 7.30
C ARG A 79 -12.59 -17.85 7.21
N ASN A 80 -11.64 -17.54 6.34
CA ASN A 80 -11.13 -16.19 6.05
C ASN A 80 -11.77 -15.56 4.80
N ARG A 81 -12.84 -16.17 4.24
CA ARG A 81 -13.51 -15.80 2.98
C ARG A 81 -12.61 -15.92 1.74
N ILE A 82 -11.61 -16.79 1.77
CA ILE A 82 -10.76 -17.12 0.62
C ILE A 82 -11.25 -18.43 -0.02
N THR A 83 -11.46 -18.42 -1.33
CA THR A 83 -12.01 -19.55 -2.10
C THR A 83 -10.88 -20.34 -2.75
N LEU A 84 -10.54 -21.50 -2.20
CA LEU A 84 -9.53 -22.38 -2.82
C LEU A 84 -10.17 -23.30 -3.87
N LYS A 85 -9.79 -23.12 -5.13
CA LYS A 85 -10.04 -24.07 -6.21
C LYS A 85 -8.97 -25.15 -6.15
N VAL A 86 -9.38 -26.39 -5.92
CA VAL A 86 -8.47 -27.55 -5.95
C VAL A 86 -8.56 -28.16 -7.35
N LEU A 87 -7.42 -28.28 -8.05
CA LEU A 87 -7.32 -28.96 -9.33
C LEU A 87 -6.68 -30.34 -9.14
N PRO A 88 -7.29 -31.42 -9.67
CA PRO A 88 -6.65 -32.73 -9.68
C PRO A 88 -5.49 -32.74 -10.67
N SER A 89 -4.53 -33.64 -10.44
CA SER A 89 -3.34 -33.80 -11.29
C SER A 89 -2.81 -35.23 -11.26
N GLU A 90 -1.92 -35.56 -12.20
CA GLU A 90 -1.16 -36.83 -12.18
C GLU A 90 -0.12 -36.89 -11.04
N GLY A 91 0.24 -35.75 -10.44
CA GLY A 91 1.21 -35.64 -9.36
C GLY A 91 2.21 -34.51 -9.53
N SER A 92 3.34 -34.60 -8.81
CA SER A 92 4.34 -33.54 -8.66
C SER A 92 4.89 -32.99 -9.98
N LEU A 93 5.10 -33.82 -11.00
CA LEU A 93 5.64 -33.35 -12.29
C LEU A 93 4.63 -32.47 -13.04
N GLN A 94 3.35 -32.85 -13.03
CA GLN A 94 2.29 -32.04 -13.65
C GLN A 94 1.99 -30.78 -12.82
N ASN A 95 2.07 -30.88 -11.49
CA ASN A 95 1.98 -29.74 -10.58
C ASN A 95 3.07 -28.68 -10.85
N LEU A 96 4.34 -29.12 -10.94
CA LEU A 96 5.46 -28.24 -11.26
C LEU A 96 5.30 -27.63 -12.64
N LYS A 97 4.95 -28.43 -13.67
CA LYS A 97 4.70 -27.91 -15.03
C LYS A 97 3.60 -26.85 -15.06
N ARG A 98 2.52 -27.01 -14.28
CA ARG A 98 1.46 -25.99 -14.14
C ARG A 98 1.97 -24.74 -13.41
N LEU A 99 2.80 -24.86 -12.38
CA LEU A 99 3.41 -23.71 -11.72
C LEU A 99 4.40 -22.96 -12.63
N SER A 100 5.22 -23.64 -13.42
CA SER A 100 6.17 -23.00 -14.35
C SER A 100 5.49 -22.33 -15.55
N ASP A 101 4.28 -22.75 -15.95
CA ASP A 101 3.48 -22.13 -17.00
C ASP A 101 2.67 -20.93 -16.46
N PRO A 102 2.92 -19.67 -16.88
CA PRO A 102 2.17 -18.50 -16.41
C PRO A 102 0.69 -18.50 -16.85
N THR A 103 0.32 -19.25 -17.89
CA THR A 103 -1.04 -19.30 -18.44
C THR A 103 -1.95 -20.31 -17.75
N SER A 104 -1.40 -21.17 -16.89
CA SER A 104 -2.13 -22.26 -16.23
C SER A 104 -3.19 -21.80 -15.21
N ASN A 105 -3.12 -20.55 -14.74
CA ASN A 105 -3.92 -20.00 -13.64
C ASN A 105 -3.81 -20.81 -12.33
N VAL A 106 -2.69 -21.52 -12.12
CA VAL A 106 -2.31 -22.16 -10.85
C VAL A 106 -1.38 -21.24 -10.07
N ASP A 107 -1.73 -20.97 -8.80
CA ASP A 107 -0.97 -20.09 -7.90
C ASP A 107 -0.01 -20.87 -6.98
N VAL A 108 -0.43 -22.08 -6.59
CA VAL A 108 0.21 -22.93 -5.58
C VAL A 108 0.11 -24.40 -5.99
N ALA A 109 1.05 -25.25 -5.60
CA ALA A 109 0.92 -26.69 -5.73
C ALA A 109 1.69 -27.47 -4.65
N PHE A 110 1.33 -28.74 -4.46
CA PHE A 110 2.21 -29.69 -3.75
C PHE A 110 3.24 -30.24 -4.74
N VAL A 111 4.52 -30.11 -4.42
CA VAL A 111 5.62 -30.66 -5.22
C VAL A 111 6.46 -31.55 -4.32
N GLN A 112 6.94 -32.68 -4.84
CA GLN A 112 7.89 -33.52 -4.13
C GLN A 112 9.30 -33.13 -4.57
N ASP A 113 10.22 -33.04 -3.63
CA ASP A 113 11.61 -32.71 -3.93
C ASP A 113 12.28 -33.79 -4.80
N GLY A 114 13.28 -33.38 -5.59
CA GLY A 114 13.95 -34.21 -6.58
C GLY A 114 13.17 -34.41 -7.89
N VAL A 115 12.04 -33.71 -8.07
CA VAL A 115 11.24 -33.72 -9.31
C VAL A 115 11.60 -32.54 -10.22
N ALA A 116 12.27 -31.50 -9.70
CA ALA A 116 12.77 -30.41 -10.54
C ALA A 116 13.94 -30.88 -11.45
N PRO A 117 13.89 -30.67 -12.77
CA PRO A 117 14.91 -31.15 -13.71
C PRO A 117 16.19 -30.29 -13.75
N GLY A 118 16.46 -29.51 -12.69
CA GLY A 118 17.54 -28.52 -12.62
C GLY A 118 17.40 -27.64 -11.36
N PRO A 119 18.18 -26.55 -11.24
CA PRO A 119 17.96 -25.54 -10.21
C PRO A 119 16.55 -24.93 -10.33
N ALA A 120 16.07 -24.33 -9.23
CA ALA A 120 14.74 -23.74 -9.10
C ALA A 120 14.27 -22.99 -10.36
N ALA A 121 13.07 -23.32 -10.85
CA ALA A 121 12.48 -22.60 -11.97
C ALA A 121 12.20 -21.15 -11.56
N ASP A 122 12.65 -20.20 -12.38
CA ASP A 122 12.51 -18.76 -12.13
C ASP A 122 11.05 -18.37 -11.82
N GLY A 123 10.87 -17.55 -10.77
CA GLY A 123 9.55 -17.11 -10.31
C GLY A 123 8.79 -18.10 -9.41
N LEU A 124 9.39 -19.21 -8.98
CA LEU A 124 8.82 -20.10 -7.96
C LEU A 124 9.53 -20.01 -6.61
N MET A 125 8.76 -20.10 -5.53
CA MET A 125 9.23 -20.07 -4.15
C MET A 125 8.51 -21.09 -3.25
N SER A 126 9.22 -21.62 -2.26
CA SER A 126 8.66 -22.54 -1.28
C SER A 126 7.97 -21.79 -0.15
N LEU A 127 6.82 -22.30 0.30
CA LEU A 127 6.21 -21.95 1.59
C LEU A 127 6.66 -22.91 2.71
N GLY A 128 7.53 -23.87 2.38
CA GLY A 128 8.11 -24.87 3.27
C GLY A 128 7.61 -26.29 3.03
N SER A 129 8.41 -27.27 3.47
CA SER A 129 8.03 -28.68 3.50
C SER A 129 6.81 -28.91 4.40
N VAL A 130 5.90 -29.80 3.99
CA VAL A 130 4.66 -30.16 4.69
C VAL A 130 4.59 -31.64 5.11
N ALA A 131 5.41 -32.53 4.55
CA ALA A 131 5.46 -33.94 4.92
C ALA A 131 6.76 -34.61 4.44
N TYR A 132 7.14 -35.74 5.03
CA TYR A 132 8.04 -36.71 4.39
C TYR A 132 7.26 -37.58 3.40
N VAL A 133 7.92 -38.00 2.31
CA VAL A 133 7.38 -38.96 1.33
C VAL A 133 8.31 -40.18 1.28
N PRO A 134 8.31 -41.05 2.30
CA PRO A 134 9.25 -42.18 2.39
C PRO A 134 9.07 -43.18 1.25
N LEU A 135 10.18 -43.66 0.72
CA LEU A 135 10.23 -44.74 -0.26
C LEU A 135 10.36 -46.09 0.44
N ALA A 136 9.25 -46.83 0.49
CA ALA A 136 9.25 -48.24 0.83
C ALA A 136 9.48 -49.08 -0.43
N ILE A 137 10.42 -50.02 -0.40
CA ILE A 137 10.60 -51.00 -1.48
C ILE A 137 10.34 -52.38 -0.89
N PHE A 138 9.33 -53.06 -1.43
CA PHE A 138 9.05 -54.45 -1.11
C PHE A 138 9.50 -55.33 -2.28
N TYR A 139 10.05 -56.50 -2.00
CA TYR A 139 10.54 -57.42 -3.02
C TYR A 139 10.34 -58.88 -2.62
N HIS A 140 10.41 -59.78 -3.58
CA HIS A 140 10.19 -61.22 -3.39
C HIS A 140 11.54 -61.98 -3.36
N GLY A 141 11.70 -62.90 -2.40
CA GLY A 141 12.87 -63.80 -2.34
C GLY A 141 13.94 -63.44 -1.27
N PRO A 142 15.22 -63.78 -1.53
CA PRO A 142 16.30 -63.68 -0.54
C PRO A 142 16.75 -62.23 -0.31
N THR A 143 17.29 -61.94 0.88
CA THR A 143 17.63 -60.57 1.31
C THR A 143 18.56 -59.84 0.33
N VAL A 144 18.05 -58.76 -0.27
CA VAL A 144 18.77 -57.83 -1.15
C VAL A 144 19.40 -56.71 -0.33
N THR A 145 20.68 -56.39 -0.59
CA THR A 145 21.44 -55.41 0.20
C THR A 145 21.71 -54.09 -0.52
N ARG A 146 21.64 -54.07 -1.85
CA ARG A 146 21.89 -52.90 -2.71
C ARG A 146 20.92 -52.86 -3.88
N LEU A 147 20.41 -51.67 -4.25
CA LEU A 147 19.49 -51.52 -5.38
C LEU A 147 20.06 -52.03 -6.72
N SER A 148 21.38 -52.08 -6.88
CA SER A 148 22.06 -52.66 -8.05
C SER A 148 21.81 -54.16 -8.26
N GLU A 149 21.35 -54.88 -7.22
CA GLU A 149 21.02 -56.31 -7.29
C GLU A 149 19.69 -56.58 -8.01
N PHE A 150 18.80 -55.58 -8.14
CA PHE A 150 17.58 -55.64 -8.96
C PHE A 150 17.83 -55.54 -10.49
N LYS A 151 18.99 -56.02 -10.96
CA LYS A 151 19.42 -55.90 -12.36
C LYS A 151 18.96 -57.11 -13.18
N GLY A 152 18.03 -56.88 -14.11
CA GLY A 152 17.35 -57.92 -14.90
C GLY A 152 15.91 -58.21 -14.43
N GLU A 153 15.56 -57.77 -13.23
CA GLU A 153 14.27 -58.00 -12.58
C GLU A 153 13.12 -57.19 -13.19
N ARG A 154 11.88 -57.49 -12.78
CA ARG A 154 10.68 -56.72 -13.11
C ARG A 154 10.33 -55.83 -11.91
N LEU A 155 10.40 -54.51 -12.08
CA LEU A 155 10.19 -53.54 -11.02
C LEU A 155 8.93 -52.71 -11.30
N ALA A 156 7.95 -52.74 -10.39
CA ALA A 156 6.89 -51.73 -10.36
C ALA A 156 7.49 -50.44 -9.77
N VAL A 157 7.65 -49.40 -10.60
CA VAL A 157 8.36 -48.16 -10.25
C VAL A 157 7.44 -46.94 -10.09
N GLY A 158 6.14 -47.13 -9.94
CA GLY A 158 5.17 -46.04 -9.84
C GLY A 158 4.65 -45.54 -11.20
N ALA A 159 3.46 -44.97 -11.17
CA ALA A 159 2.75 -44.41 -12.32
C ALA A 159 3.50 -43.23 -12.95
N GLU A 160 3.23 -42.96 -14.22
CA GLU A 160 3.91 -41.89 -14.98
C GLU A 160 3.56 -40.49 -14.42
N GLY A 161 4.56 -39.59 -14.37
CA GLY A 161 4.42 -38.26 -13.75
C GLY A 161 4.37 -38.23 -12.22
N SER A 162 4.37 -39.38 -11.54
CA SER A 162 4.37 -39.46 -10.07
C SER A 162 5.77 -39.23 -9.46
N GLY A 163 5.82 -38.56 -8.30
CA GLY A 163 7.08 -38.34 -7.58
C GLY A 163 7.78 -39.62 -7.13
N THR A 164 7.02 -40.70 -6.89
CA THR A 164 7.53 -42.06 -6.65
C THR A 164 8.37 -42.56 -7.82
N ARG A 165 7.93 -42.30 -9.06
CA ARG A 165 8.61 -42.76 -10.29
C ARG A 165 9.89 -41.99 -10.55
N GLU A 166 9.86 -40.67 -10.44
CA GLU A 166 11.08 -39.87 -10.63
C GLU A 166 12.15 -40.23 -9.59
N LEU A 167 11.75 -40.43 -8.32
CA LEU A 167 12.65 -40.91 -7.27
C LEU A 167 13.18 -42.32 -7.54
N ALA A 168 12.31 -43.28 -7.88
CA ALA A 168 12.72 -44.65 -8.19
C ALA A 168 13.70 -44.69 -9.37
N LEU A 169 13.42 -43.95 -10.45
CA LEU A 169 14.29 -43.85 -11.62
C LEU A 169 15.63 -43.18 -11.29
N ALA A 170 15.66 -42.12 -10.47
CA ALA A 170 16.88 -41.47 -10.04
C ALA A 170 17.79 -42.40 -9.23
N LEU A 171 17.23 -43.13 -8.26
CA LEU A 171 17.96 -44.09 -7.42
C LEU A 171 18.45 -45.31 -8.22
N LEU A 172 17.62 -45.87 -9.09
CA LEU A 172 17.98 -46.98 -9.97
C LEU A 172 19.10 -46.56 -10.96
N LYS A 173 19.00 -45.37 -11.55
CA LYS A 173 20.02 -44.80 -12.46
C LYS A 173 21.37 -44.63 -11.75
N ALA A 174 21.37 -44.20 -10.48
CA ALA A 174 22.58 -44.11 -9.66
C ALA A 174 23.25 -45.48 -9.38
N ASN A 175 22.51 -46.58 -9.54
CA ASN A 175 22.95 -47.97 -9.42
C ASN A 175 23.17 -48.67 -10.79
N GLY A 176 23.11 -47.92 -11.90
CA GLY A 176 23.33 -48.46 -13.26
C GLY A 176 22.13 -49.20 -13.87
N ILE A 177 20.93 -49.08 -13.28
CA ILE A 177 19.68 -49.58 -13.84
C ILE A 177 18.95 -48.42 -14.52
N VAL A 178 18.69 -48.54 -15.82
CA VAL A 178 18.11 -47.47 -16.66
C VAL A 178 16.96 -47.99 -17.54
N PRO A 179 16.00 -47.13 -17.93
CA PRO A 179 14.98 -47.47 -18.93
C PRO A 179 15.62 -47.97 -20.23
N GLY A 180 15.00 -48.99 -20.84
CA GLY A 180 15.55 -49.67 -22.03
C GLY A 180 16.68 -50.67 -21.77
N GLY A 181 17.13 -50.81 -20.51
CA GLY A 181 18.07 -51.85 -20.10
C GLY A 181 17.43 -53.23 -19.89
N ALA A 182 18.16 -54.15 -19.27
CA ALA A 182 17.70 -55.51 -18.99
C ALA A 182 16.57 -55.59 -17.94
N THR A 183 16.58 -54.69 -16.95
CA THR A 183 15.51 -54.58 -15.94
C THR A 183 14.23 -54.00 -16.56
N LYS A 184 13.08 -54.64 -16.33
CA LYS A 184 11.79 -54.14 -16.82
C LYS A 184 11.18 -53.17 -15.80
N LEU A 185 11.10 -51.90 -16.17
CA LEU A 185 10.57 -50.83 -15.32
C LEU A 185 9.10 -50.57 -15.70
N LEU A 186 8.17 -50.96 -14.82
CA LEU A 186 6.73 -51.01 -15.10
C LEU A 186 5.99 -49.87 -14.39
N PRO A 187 5.03 -49.18 -15.04
CA PRO A 187 4.32 -48.02 -14.50
C PRO A 187 3.17 -48.39 -13.53
N LEU A 188 3.40 -49.39 -12.67
CA LEU A 188 2.43 -49.84 -11.66
C LEU A 188 2.64 -49.11 -10.33
N SER A 189 1.56 -48.79 -9.63
CA SER A 189 1.56 -48.10 -8.32
C SER A 189 0.46 -48.62 -7.40
N GLY A 190 0.57 -48.34 -6.10
CA GLY A 190 -0.52 -48.59 -5.14
C GLY A 190 -0.88 -50.07 -5.03
N ASP A 191 -2.19 -50.35 -4.93
CA ASP A 191 -2.69 -51.72 -4.83
C ASP A 191 -2.37 -52.58 -6.06
N ASP A 192 -2.30 -52.01 -7.28
CA ASP A 192 -1.89 -52.74 -8.49
C ASP A 192 -0.44 -53.24 -8.38
N ALA A 193 0.47 -52.40 -7.86
CA ALA A 193 1.85 -52.78 -7.62
C ALA A 193 1.97 -53.80 -6.48
N ALA A 194 1.16 -53.65 -5.42
CA ALA A 194 1.13 -54.58 -4.30
C ALA A 194 0.58 -55.97 -4.73
N GLU A 195 -0.51 -56.02 -5.51
CA GLU A 195 -1.03 -57.27 -6.05
C GLU A 195 -0.05 -57.89 -7.06
N ALA A 196 0.57 -57.09 -7.93
CA ALA A 196 1.56 -57.57 -8.87
C ALA A 196 2.78 -58.20 -8.18
N LEU A 197 3.20 -57.67 -7.02
CA LEU A 197 4.27 -58.28 -6.21
C LEU A 197 3.79 -59.57 -5.53
N VAL A 198 2.64 -59.55 -4.86
CA VAL A 198 2.07 -60.72 -4.17
C VAL A 198 1.78 -61.88 -5.13
N SER A 199 1.45 -61.59 -6.39
CA SER A 199 1.19 -62.59 -7.44
C SER A 199 2.42 -62.93 -8.30
N GLY A 200 3.62 -62.41 -7.99
CA GLY A 200 4.85 -62.68 -8.73
C GLY A 200 4.84 -62.18 -10.18
N LYS A 201 3.97 -61.21 -10.51
CA LYS A 201 3.96 -60.47 -11.80
C LYS A 201 5.11 -59.46 -11.87
N VAL A 202 5.53 -58.93 -10.72
CA VAL A 202 6.79 -58.17 -10.52
C VAL A 202 7.61 -58.77 -9.37
N ASP A 203 8.91 -58.50 -9.38
CA ASP A 203 9.88 -59.02 -8.40
C ASP A 203 10.15 -58.01 -7.27
N ALA A 204 9.97 -56.72 -7.54
CA ALA A 204 9.89 -55.66 -6.53
C ALA A 204 8.88 -54.56 -6.88
N ALA A 205 8.38 -53.87 -5.85
CA ALA A 205 7.49 -52.72 -5.93
C ALA A 205 8.04 -51.54 -5.11
N PHE A 206 8.17 -50.39 -5.76
CA PHE A 206 8.59 -49.11 -5.21
C PHE A 206 7.34 -48.30 -4.85
N LEU A 207 7.12 -48.09 -3.55
CA LEU A 207 5.91 -47.49 -2.99
C LEU A 207 6.28 -46.25 -2.19
N ALA A 208 5.59 -45.14 -2.44
CA ALA A 208 5.71 -43.91 -1.66
C ALA A 208 4.37 -43.16 -1.61
N GLY A 209 4.22 -42.25 -0.65
CA GLY A 209 2.98 -41.48 -0.44
C GLY A 209 1.76 -42.39 -0.28
N ASP A 210 0.72 -42.15 -1.08
CA ASP A 210 -0.53 -42.93 -1.05
C ASP A 210 -0.36 -44.43 -1.35
N SER A 211 0.71 -44.82 -2.05
CA SER A 211 1.02 -46.23 -2.30
C SER A 211 1.74 -46.92 -1.12
N ALA A 212 2.25 -46.13 -0.14
CA ALA A 212 2.95 -46.61 1.04
C ALA A 212 2.13 -46.37 2.34
N GLN A 213 0.80 -46.45 2.27
CA GLN A 213 -0.06 -46.35 3.45
C GLN A 213 0.27 -47.47 4.46
N PRO A 214 0.27 -47.23 5.79
CA PRO A 214 0.68 -48.23 6.79
C PRO A 214 -0.09 -49.55 6.74
N ALA A 215 -1.35 -49.54 6.31
CA ALA A 215 -2.15 -50.75 6.11
C ALA A 215 -1.64 -51.61 4.92
N VAL A 216 -1.22 -50.99 3.82
CA VAL A 216 -0.65 -51.66 2.64
C VAL A 216 0.74 -52.20 2.99
N MET A 217 1.59 -51.38 3.61
CA MET A 217 2.91 -51.81 4.07
C MET A 217 2.83 -52.97 5.07
N GLY A 218 1.93 -52.89 6.05
CA GLY A 218 1.69 -53.98 7.01
C GLY A 218 1.01 -55.22 6.40
N LYS A 219 0.37 -55.14 5.23
CA LYS A 219 -0.11 -56.31 4.47
C LYS A 219 1.07 -56.98 3.76
N LEU A 220 1.89 -56.20 3.06
CA LEU A 220 3.07 -56.72 2.35
C LEU A 220 4.11 -57.32 3.31
N TYR A 221 4.41 -56.66 4.43
CA TYR A 221 5.34 -57.15 5.46
C TYR A 221 4.89 -58.47 6.12
N ARG A 222 3.60 -58.83 6.02
CA ARG A 222 3.04 -60.11 6.52
C ARG A 222 2.81 -61.14 5.41
N THR A 223 3.19 -60.84 4.17
CA THR A 223 3.08 -61.78 3.04
C THR A 223 4.30 -62.71 3.02
N PRO A 224 4.12 -64.05 2.97
CA PRO A 224 5.24 -64.98 2.87
C PRO A 224 6.16 -64.71 1.68
N ASN A 225 7.47 -64.84 1.90
CA ASN A 225 8.52 -64.60 0.91
C ASN A 225 8.59 -63.16 0.33
N VAL A 226 7.86 -62.20 0.90
CA VAL A 226 8.01 -60.77 0.63
C VAL A 226 8.85 -60.13 1.74
N GLN A 227 9.85 -59.35 1.35
CA GLN A 227 10.78 -58.64 2.22
C GLN A 227 10.61 -57.12 2.07
N PHE A 228 11.00 -56.36 3.09
CA PHE A 228 11.21 -54.91 3.02
C PHE A 228 12.70 -54.64 2.79
N TYR A 229 13.04 -53.73 1.87
CA TYR A 229 14.42 -53.32 1.61
C TYR A 229 14.90 -52.29 2.63
N ASP A 230 15.88 -52.67 3.44
CA ASP A 230 16.59 -51.77 4.36
C ASP A 230 17.63 -50.94 3.61
N PHE A 231 17.53 -49.60 3.68
CA PHE A 231 18.51 -48.69 3.09
C PHE A 231 19.80 -48.62 3.93
N SER A 232 20.55 -49.72 3.97
CA SER A 232 21.88 -49.82 4.59
C SER A 232 22.88 -48.75 4.14
N GLN A 233 22.66 -48.17 2.95
CA GLN A 233 23.47 -47.10 2.35
C GLN A 233 22.80 -45.71 2.42
N ALA A 234 21.80 -45.48 3.28
CA ALA A 234 20.99 -44.26 3.32
C ALA A 234 21.83 -42.96 3.37
N ASP A 235 22.84 -42.88 4.25
CA ASP A 235 23.76 -41.73 4.36
C ASP A 235 24.55 -41.45 3.06
N ALA A 236 24.83 -42.46 2.24
CA ALA A 236 25.44 -42.26 0.92
C ALA A 236 24.44 -41.71 -0.11
N TYR A 237 23.15 -42.05 0.02
CA TYR A 237 22.09 -41.47 -0.82
C TYR A 237 21.78 -40.03 -0.44
N THR A 238 21.65 -39.68 0.84
CA THR A 238 21.38 -38.29 1.28
C THR A 238 22.51 -37.33 0.88
N ARG A 239 23.78 -37.76 0.97
CA ARG A 239 24.93 -36.99 0.47
C ARG A 239 24.95 -36.80 -1.05
N ARG A 240 24.39 -37.74 -1.82
CA ARG A 240 24.38 -37.71 -3.29
C ARG A 240 23.14 -37.01 -3.86
N PHE A 241 22.04 -37.02 -3.10
CA PHE A 241 20.76 -36.42 -3.43
C PHE A 241 20.34 -35.54 -2.24
N PRO A 242 20.75 -34.25 -2.18
CA PRO A 242 20.60 -33.41 -0.99
C PRO A 242 19.15 -33.16 -0.53
N TYR A 243 18.17 -33.44 -1.38
CA TYR A 243 16.75 -33.43 -1.06
C TYR A 243 16.25 -34.65 -0.26
N LEU A 244 17.07 -35.70 -0.11
CA LEU A 244 16.72 -36.89 0.65
C LEU A 244 17.11 -36.76 2.13
N THR A 245 16.13 -37.00 3.00
CA THR A 245 16.35 -37.27 4.43
C THR A 245 16.38 -38.78 4.67
N GLN A 246 17.25 -39.25 5.57
CA GLN A 246 17.21 -40.62 6.09
C GLN A 246 16.15 -40.70 7.19
N LEU A 247 15.27 -41.70 7.10
CA LEU A 247 14.29 -42.02 8.14
C LEU A 247 14.53 -43.44 8.68
N GLU A 248 14.11 -43.67 9.91
CA GLU A 248 14.13 -44.97 10.58
C GLU A 248 12.71 -45.34 10.98
N MET A 249 12.19 -46.46 10.46
CA MET A 249 10.94 -47.05 10.94
C MET A 249 11.25 -47.83 12.23
N PRO A 250 10.65 -47.50 13.38
CA PRO A 250 10.94 -48.18 14.63
C PRO A 250 10.35 -49.60 14.65
N MET A 251 10.91 -50.43 15.52
CA MET A 251 10.37 -51.77 15.81
C MET A 251 8.90 -51.68 16.25
N GLY A 252 8.08 -52.64 15.81
CA GLY A 252 6.65 -52.70 16.16
C GLY A 252 5.74 -51.68 15.47
N ALA A 253 6.23 -50.86 14.53
CA ALA A 253 5.45 -49.84 13.82
C ALA A 253 4.19 -50.34 13.07
N PHE A 254 4.12 -51.61 12.68
CA PHE A 254 2.95 -52.25 12.04
C PHE A 254 2.11 -53.09 13.02
N ASP A 255 2.73 -53.66 14.05
CA ASP A 255 2.10 -54.52 15.05
C ASP A 255 3.00 -54.56 16.31
N LEU A 256 2.67 -53.75 17.32
CA LEU A 256 3.41 -53.70 18.59
C LEU A 256 3.34 -55.03 19.36
N GLY A 257 2.22 -55.76 19.26
CA GLY A 257 2.01 -57.02 19.98
C GLY A 257 2.82 -58.18 19.41
N LYS A 258 3.15 -58.13 18.12
CA LYS A 258 4.02 -59.11 17.44
C LYS A 258 5.43 -58.59 17.15
N ASN A 259 5.73 -57.35 17.57
CA ASN A 259 6.95 -56.62 17.23
C ASN A 259 7.27 -56.67 15.72
N LEU A 260 6.38 -56.13 14.88
CA LEU A 260 6.58 -56.02 13.43
C LEU A 260 6.72 -54.54 13.03
N PRO A 261 7.80 -54.09 12.37
CA PRO A 261 9.00 -54.88 12.05
C PRO A 261 9.78 -55.27 13.33
N SER A 262 10.55 -56.35 13.25
CA SER A 262 11.26 -56.93 14.40
C SER A 262 12.64 -56.33 14.67
N ALA A 263 13.15 -55.55 13.72
CA ALA A 263 14.30 -54.66 13.82
C ALA A 263 13.92 -53.30 13.19
N PRO A 264 14.63 -52.20 13.49
CA PRO A 264 14.43 -50.95 12.78
C PRO A 264 14.72 -51.08 11.28
N ILE A 265 14.07 -50.27 10.45
CA ILE A 265 14.26 -50.28 8.99
C ILE A 265 14.61 -48.87 8.51
N HIS A 266 15.73 -48.70 7.83
CA HIS A 266 16.16 -47.44 7.25
C HIS A 266 15.49 -47.22 5.90
N MET A 267 15.06 -45.98 5.65
CA MET A 267 14.46 -45.54 4.39
C MET A 267 15.07 -44.21 3.97
N VAL A 268 14.96 -43.88 2.68
CA VAL A 268 15.17 -42.52 2.17
C VAL A 268 13.83 -41.87 1.85
N ALA A 269 13.72 -40.57 2.13
CA ALA A 269 12.51 -39.79 1.92
C ALA A 269 12.86 -38.38 1.39
N PRO A 270 12.41 -37.97 0.19
CA PRO A 270 12.24 -36.56 -0.11
C PRO A 270 11.15 -35.95 0.80
N THR A 271 11.07 -34.63 0.85
CA THR A 271 9.88 -33.97 1.40
C THR A 271 8.87 -33.65 0.30
N ALA A 272 7.64 -33.35 0.72
CA ALA A 272 6.70 -32.62 -0.10
C ALA A 272 6.73 -31.15 0.34
N GLU A 273 7.03 -30.23 -0.58
CA GLU A 273 6.96 -28.79 -0.38
C GLU A 273 5.63 -28.21 -0.89
N LEU A 274 5.17 -27.14 -0.23
CA LEU A 274 4.08 -26.31 -0.70
C LEU A 274 4.67 -25.16 -1.52
N VAL A 275 4.75 -25.33 -2.84
CA VAL A 275 5.41 -24.38 -3.76
C VAL A 275 4.39 -23.41 -4.32
N ALA A 276 4.76 -22.13 -4.42
CA ALA A 276 3.95 -21.05 -4.95
C ALA A 276 4.74 -20.21 -5.98
N ARG A 277 4.05 -19.35 -6.73
CA ARG A 277 4.70 -18.28 -7.49
C ARG A 277 5.22 -17.19 -6.56
N ASP A 278 6.31 -16.54 -6.93
CA ASP A 278 6.87 -15.34 -6.30
C ASP A 278 5.84 -14.19 -6.13
N SER A 279 4.93 -14.09 -7.08
CA SER A 279 3.80 -13.15 -7.16
C SER A 279 2.63 -13.47 -6.23
N LEU A 280 2.70 -14.54 -5.42
CA LEU A 280 1.70 -14.84 -4.39
C LEU A 280 1.64 -13.71 -3.35
N HIS A 281 0.46 -13.13 -3.15
CA HIS A 281 0.28 -12.02 -2.21
C HIS A 281 0.62 -12.43 -0.76
N PRO A 282 1.46 -11.68 -0.01
CA PRO A 282 1.94 -12.00 1.34
C PRO A 282 0.91 -12.57 2.32
N ALA A 283 -0.25 -11.92 2.41
CA ALA A 283 -1.32 -12.33 3.33
C ALA A 283 -1.85 -13.77 3.05
N LEU A 284 -1.75 -14.24 1.81
CA LEU A 284 -2.18 -15.59 1.42
C LEU A 284 -1.11 -16.63 1.77
N SER A 285 0.18 -16.28 1.75
CA SER A 285 1.27 -17.10 2.27
C SER A 285 1.06 -17.39 3.77
N ASP A 286 0.85 -16.36 4.59
CA ASP A 286 0.53 -16.47 6.02
C ASP A 286 -0.68 -17.40 6.32
N LEU A 287 -1.71 -17.41 5.44
CA LEU A 287 -2.89 -18.28 5.57
C LEU A 287 -2.63 -19.73 5.12
N LEU A 288 -1.85 -19.92 4.05
CA LEU A 288 -1.49 -21.25 3.54
C LEU A 288 -0.59 -22.00 4.51
N ILE A 289 0.36 -21.32 5.14
CA ILE A 289 1.24 -21.91 6.18
C ILE A 289 0.44 -22.23 7.45
N GLU A 290 -0.58 -21.42 7.79
CA GLU A 290 -1.50 -21.76 8.88
C GLU A 290 -2.36 -23.00 8.58
N ALA A 291 -2.91 -23.11 7.36
CA ALA A 291 -3.63 -24.30 6.93
C ALA A 291 -2.73 -25.54 6.90
N ALA A 292 -1.49 -25.40 6.43
CA ALA A 292 -0.49 -26.44 6.48
C ALA A 292 -0.21 -26.90 7.92
N ARG A 293 -0.10 -25.98 8.89
CA ARG A 293 0.09 -26.33 10.32
C ARG A 293 -1.11 -27.08 10.91
N GLU A 294 -2.34 -26.71 10.57
CA GLU A 294 -3.55 -27.41 11.05
C GLU A 294 -3.68 -28.82 10.48
N VAL A 295 -3.30 -29.02 9.21
CA VAL A 295 -3.42 -30.31 8.51
C VAL A 295 -2.23 -31.25 8.78
N HIS A 296 -1.00 -30.72 8.81
CA HIS A 296 0.23 -31.52 8.82
C HIS A 296 0.94 -31.55 10.18
N GLY A 297 0.64 -30.66 11.12
CA GLY A 297 1.35 -30.55 12.41
C GLY A 297 1.12 -31.68 13.42
N LYS A 298 0.40 -32.75 13.05
CA LYS A 298 0.12 -33.92 13.91
C LYS A 298 1.22 -34.97 13.75
N ALA A 299 1.52 -35.71 14.81
CA ALA A 299 2.43 -36.84 14.76
C ALA A 299 1.85 -37.99 13.92
N ASN A 300 2.73 -38.77 13.29
CA ASN A 300 2.42 -40.08 12.71
C ASN A 300 3.65 -41.01 12.88
N ILE A 301 3.67 -42.19 12.23
CA ILE A 301 4.76 -43.17 12.35
C ILE A 301 6.13 -42.58 11.91
N MET A 302 6.13 -41.61 10.99
CA MET A 302 7.31 -41.07 10.31
C MET A 302 7.65 -39.62 10.68
N GLN A 303 6.82 -38.93 11.47
CA GLN A 303 7.03 -37.52 11.82
C GLN A 303 6.54 -37.20 13.24
N ARG A 304 7.24 -36.27 13.91
CA ARG A 304 6.87 -35.81 15.26
C ARG A 304 5.76 -34.74 15.20
N ALA A 305 5.06 -34.55 16.32
CA ALA A 305 4.10 -33.46 16.44
C ALA A 305 4.82 -32.11 16.32
N GLY A 306 4.27 -31.19 15.51
CA GLY A 306 4.88 -29.89 15.22
C GLY A 306 6.12 -29.93 14.31
N GLU A 307 6.48 -31.07 13.72
CA GLU A 307 7.63 -31.16 12.80
C GLU A 307 7.37 -30.51 11.43
N PHE A 308 6.11 -30.42 11.02
CA PHE A 308 5.67 -29.79 9.77
C PHE A 308 4.50 -28.80 10.01
N PRO A 309 4.35 -27.77 9.17
CA PRO A 309 5.24 -27.39 8.08
C PRO A 309 6.53 -26.74 8.60
N ALA A 310 7.60 -26.78 7.81
CA ALA A 310 8.94 -26.35 8.23
C ALA A 310 9.62 -25.47 7.18
N PRO A 311 10.51 -24.52 7.58
CA PRO A 311 11.33 -23.70 6.68
C PRO A 311 12.50 -24.50 6.05
N ARG A 312 12.24 -25.75 5.64
CA ARG A 312 13.15 -26.52 4.79
C ARG A 312 12.81 -26.20 3.34
N ALA A 313 13.85 -26.18 2.51
CA ALA A 313 13.83 -25.72 1.13
C ALA A 313 14.97 -26.43 0.40
N HIS A 314 14.65 -27.33 -0.54
CA HIS A 314 15.64 -28.08 -1.30
C HIS A 314 15.68 -27.65 -2.77
N ASP A 315 14.56 -27.82 -3.48
CA ASP A 315 14.46 -27.55 -4.93
C ASP A 315 14.09 -26.08 -5.22
N PHE A 316 13.50 -25.37 -4.25
CA PHE A 316 12.99 -23.99 -4.41
C PHE A 316 13.43 -23.08 -3.26
N PRO A 317 13.73 -21.78 -3.50
CA PRO A 317 14.07 -20.86 -2.43
C PRO A 317 12.88 -20.62 -1.49
N ILE A 318 13.10 -20.53 -0.18
CA ILE A 318 12.06 -20.19 0.79
C ILE A 318 11.57 -18.75 0.55
N SER A 319 10.25 -18.55 0.52
CA SER A 319 9.61 -17.23 0.45
C SER A 319 10.03 -16.33 1.61
N ASP A 320 10.27 -15.04 1.39
CA ASP A 320 10.52 -14.06 2.46
C ASP A 320 9.34 -13.99 3.46
N ASP A 321 8.10 -14.13 2.97
CA ASP A 321 6.90 -14.20 3.81
C ASP A 321 6.91 -15.44 4.70
N ALA A 322 7.28 -16.59 4.14
CA ALA A 322 7.40 -17.83 4.89
C ALA A 322 8.55 -17.76 5.90
N ALA A 323 9.72 -17.25 5.49
CA ALA A 323 10.88 -17.05 6.35
C ALA A 323 10.60 -16.08 7.50
N ARG A 324 9.76 -15.04 7.30
CA ARG A 324 9.18 -14.24 8.37
C ARG A 324 8.28 -15.09 9.26
N TYR A 325 7.28 -15.77 8.68
CA TYR A 325 6.29 -16.54 9.43
C TYR A 325 6.92 -17.58 10.37
N TYR A 326 7.93 -18.33 9.90
CA TYR A 326 8.61 -19.33 10.73
C TYR A 326 9.50 -18.71 11.82
N LYS A 327 9.94 -17.45 11.67
CA LYS A 327 10.76 -16.73 12.68
C LYS A 327 9.93 -15.98 13.73
N SER A 328 8.83 -15.35 13.33
CA SER A 328 8.03 -14.45 14.19
C SER A 328 6.56 -14.85 14.37
N GLY A 329 6.08 -15.86 13.65
CA GLY A 329 4.66 -16.07 13.42
C GLY A 329 4.05 -14.99 12.54
N LYS A 330 2.72 -14.90 12.55
CA LYS A 330 1.93 -13.86 11.87
C LYS A 330 2.42 -12.46 12.21
N SER A 331 2.47 -11.58 11.22
CA SER A 331 2.76 -10.16 11.42
C SER A 331 1.79 -9.53 12.46
N PHE A 332 2.27 -8.55 13.24
CA PHE A 332 1.58 -7.97 14.39
C PHE A 332 0.13 -7.55 14.10
N LEU A 333 -0.11 -6.98 12.90
CA LEU A 333 -1.45 -6.58 12.44
C LEU A 333 -2.39 -7.79 12.31
N TYR A 334 -1.93 -8.89 11.71
CA TYR A 334 -2.68 -10.13 11.51
C TYR A 334 -2.86 -10.97 12.79
N ARG A 335 -2.20 -10.59 13.89
CA ARG A 335 -2.41 -11.18 15.23
C ARG A 335 -3.56 -10.51 16.00
N ILE A 336 -3.89 -9.26 15.69
CA ILE A 336 -4.85 -8.43 16.45
C ILE A 336 -6.10 -8.08 15.62
N LEU A 337 -5.96 -7.94 14.31
CA LEU A 337 -7.01 -7.47 13.41
C LEU A 337 -7.49 -8.63 12.51
N PRO A 338 -8.80 -8.71 12.16
CA PRO A 338 -9.29 -9.64 11.15
C PRO A 338 -8.55 -9.46 9.82
N PHE A 339 -8.34 -10.55 9.08
CA PHE A 339 -7.55 -10.62 7.83
C PHE A 339 -7.68 -9.40 6.90
N TRP A 340 -8.91 -9.02 6.55
CA TRP A 340 -9.19 -7.86 5.69
C TRP A 340 -8.67 -6.53 6.28
N LEU A 341 -8.83 -6.33 7.58
CA LEU A 341 -8.43 -5.10 8.26
C LEU A 341 -6.91 -5.06 8.52
N ALA A 342 -6.28 -6.21 8.79
CA ALA A 342 -4.83 -6.33 8.83
C ALA A 342 -4.20 -6.02 7.46
N SER A 343 -4.72 -6.62 6.39
CA SER A 343 -4.25 -6.36 5.03
C SER A 343 -4.53 -4.93 4.57
N LEU A 344 -5.62 -4.31 5.01
CA LEU A 344 -5.88 -2.90 4.74
C LEU A 344 -4.87 -2.00 5.47
N ALA A 345 -4.63 -2.24 6.76
CA ALA A 345 -3.74 -1.43 7.58
C ALA A 345 -2.28 -1.46 7.07
N ASP A 346 -1.78 -2.63 6.70
CA ASP A 346 -0.41 -2.83 6.20
C ASP A 346 -0.14 -1.99 4.92
N ARG A 347 -1.10 -2.01 3.99
CA ARG A 347 -1.09 -1.19 2.77
C ARG A 347 -1.26 0.31 3.06
N LEU A 348 -2.14 0.65 4.00
CA LEU A 348 -2.40 2.03 4.38
C LEU A 348 -1.15 2.67 5.01
N LEU A 349 -0.35 1.91 5.75
CA LEU A 349 0.86 2.38 6.45
C LEU A 349 1.89 2.96 5.47
N VAL A 350 2.11 2.30 4.34
CA VAL A 350 3.02 2.74 3.25
C VAL A 350 2.57 4.07 2.63
N VAL A 351 1.28 4.40 2.65
CA VAL A 351 0.73 5.70 2.21
C VAL A 351 0.78 6.73 3.32
N VAL A 352 0.29 6.35 4.50
CA VAL A 352 -0.02 7.24 5.60
C VAL A 352 1.26 7.76 6.25
N VAL A 353 2.35 7.01 6.27
CA VAL A 353 3.64 7.54 6.78
C VAL A 353 4.17 8.67 5.89
N PRO A 354 4.39 8.51 4.56
CA PRO A 354 4.71 9.63 3.67
C PRO A 354 3.68 10.77 3.68
N LEU A 355 2.38 10.45 3.71
CA LEU A 355 1.33 11.46 3.75
C LEU A 355 1.34 12.26 5.05
N ILE A 356 1.60 11.65 6.22
CA ILE A 356 1.78 12.36 7.49
C ILE A 356 3.03 13.24 7.43
N VAL A 357 4.14 12.74 6.88
CA VAL A 357 5.39 13.51 6.70
C VAL A 357 5.16 14.77 5.84
N LEU A 358 4.27 14.71 4.86
CA LEU A 358 3.89 15.87 4.02
C LEU A 358 2.77 16.73 4.64
N LEU A 359 1.85 16.13 5.38
CA LEU A 359 0.72 16.82 6.02
C LEU A 359 1.16 17.63 7.26
N VAL A 360 2.13 17.16 8.05
CA VAL A 360 2.66 17.89 9.22
C VAL A 360 3.20 19.29 8.86
N PRO A 361 4.06 19.49 7.85
CA PRO A 361 4.45 20.82 7.41
C PRO A 361 3.30 21.59 6.73
N ALA A 362 2.40 20.93 6.01
CA ALA A 362 1.22 21.59 5.43
C ALA A 362 0.29 22.18 6.52
N LEU A 363 0.11 21.48 7.65
CA LEU A 363 -0.65 21.96 8.80
C LEU A 363 0.00 23.18 9.48
N ARG A 364 1.35 23.31 9.43
CA ARG A 364 2.06 24.51 9.92
C ARG A 364 1.78 25.77 9.08
N LEU A 365 1.30 25.64 7.85
CA LEU A 365 0.87 26.78 7.01
C LEU A 365 -0.55 27.26 7.35
N VAL A 366 -1.37 26.48 8.06
CA VAL A 366 -2.76 26.84 8.32
C VAL A 366 -2.90 28.13 9.16
N PRO A 367 -2.10 28.38 10.22
CA PRO A 367 -2.16 29.63 10.95
C PRO A 367 -1.80 30.87 10.10
N SER A 368 -0.83 30.76 9.17
CA SER A 368 -0.45 31.88 8.31
C SER A 368 -1.49 32.13 7.21
N LEU A 369 -2.07 31.07 6.62
CA LEU A 369 -3.18 31.19 5.66
C LEU A 369 -4.45 31.78 6.30
N TYR A 370 -4.77 31.37 7.54
CA TYR A 370 -5.86 31.96 8.32
C TYR A 370 -5.60 33.45 8.59
N ALA A 371 -4.41 33.80 9.08
CA ALA A 371 -4.02 35.18 9.35
C ALA A 371 -4.06 36.06 8.09
N TRP A 372 -3.50 35.57 6.98
CA TRP A 372 -3.55 36.24 5.68
C TRP A 372 -5.00 36.45 5.23
N ARG A 373 -5.86 35.43 5.31
CA ARG A 373 -7.26 35.52 4.89
C ARG A 373 -8.06 36.54 5.72
N VAL A 374 -7.82 36.62 7.04
CA VAL A 374 -8.45 37.62 7.90
C VAL A 374 -7.93 39.02 7.57
N LYS A 375 -6.61 39.21 7.45
CA LYS A 375 -5.99 40.49 7.09
C LYS A 375 -6.43 41.01 5.72
N SER A 376 -6.52 40.15 4.70
CA SER A 376 -6.98 40.52 3.35
C SER A 376 -8.39 41.13 3.33
N ARG A 377 -9.27 40.75 4.29
CA ARG A 377 -10.60 41.35 4.43
C ARG A 377 -10.54 42.78 4.98
N ILE A 378 -9.54 43.08 5.83
CA ILE A 378 -9.25 44.44 6.33
C ILE A 378 -8.61 45.28 5.21
N TYR A 379 -7.56 44.77 4.56
CA TYR A 379 -6.85 45.48 3.49
C TYR A 379 -7.74 45.86 2.30
N ARG A 380 -8.76 45.06 1.96
CA ARG A 380 -9.73 45.42 0.91
C ARG A 380 -10.50 46.71 1.23
N TRP A 381 -10.85 46.93 2.50
CA TRP A 381 -11.50 48.17 2.94
C TRP A 381 -10.49 49.31 3.11
N TYR A 382 -9.27 49.00 3.54
CA TYR A 382 -8.17 49.97 3.60
C TYR A 382 -7.84 50.54 2.21
N GLY A 383 -7.83 49.71 1.17
CA GLY A 383 -7.67 50.15 -0.22
C GLY A 383 -8.84 51.01 -0.73
N ALA A 384 -10.07 50.70 -0.31
CA ALA A 384 -11.25 51.53 -0.62
C ALA A 384 -11.19 52.89 0.10
N LEU A 385 -10.68 52.93 1.34
CA LEU A 385 -10.44 54.18 2.08
C LEU A 385 -9.35 55.03 1.41
N ILE A 386 -8.22 54.45 1.01
CA ILE A 386 -7.15 55.14 0.25
C ILE A 386 -7.69 55.67 -1.10
N ALA A 387 -8.61 54.95 -1.75
CA ALA A 387 -9.24 55.45 -2.97
C ALA A 387 -10.09 56.71 -2.71
N ILE A 388 -10.87 56.75 -1.62
CA ILE A 388 -11.61 57.95 -1.20
C ILE A 388 -10.65 59.07 -0.80
N GLU A 389 -9.59 58.79 -0.03
CA GLU A 389 -8.58 59.78 0.35
C GLU A 389 -7.89 60.39 -0.88
N ARG A 390 -7.54 59.57 -1.89
CA ARG A 390 -6.95 60.05 -3.14
C ARG A 390 -7.92 60.91 -3.94
N SER A 391 -9.20 60.56 -3.97
CA SER A 391 -10.25 61.44 -4.54
C SER A 391 -10.55 62.68 -3.68
N ALA A 392 -10.18 62.69 -2.39
CA ALA A 392 -10.31 63.86 -1.53
C ALA A 392 -9.16 64.88 -1.69
N LEU A 393 -8.13 64.55 -2.48
CA LEU A 393 -6.97 65.41 -2.78
C LEU A 393 -7.10 66.18 -4.10
N SER A 394 -8.11 65.88 -4.93
CA SER A 394 -8.44 66.64 -6.14
C SER A 394 -9.43 67.77 -5.84
N ASP A 395 -9.32 68.88 -6.56
CA ASP A 395 -10.31 69.97 -6.49
C ASP A 395 -11.66 69.49 -7.00
N HIS A 396 -12.67 69.61 -6.15
CA HIS A 396 -13.98 69.02 -6.33
C HIS A 396 -15.10 69.98 -5.94
N SER A 397 -16.17 69.91 -6.73
CA SER A 397 -17.42 70.62 -6.49
C SER A 397 -18.13 70.14 -5.21
N PRO A 398 -19.01 70.96 -4.61
CA PRO A 398 -19.73 70.59 -3.38
C PRO A 398 -20.56 69.31 -3.50
N SER A 399 -21.08 68.99 -4.69
CA SER A 399 -21.86 67.77 -4.98
C SER A 399 -20.99 66.51 -5.02
N GLU A 400 -19.80 66.59 -5.62
CA GLU A 400 -18.84 65.47 -5.62
C GLU A 400 -18.38 65.15 -4.20
N ARG A 401 -18.05 66.18 -3.41
CA ARG A 401 -17.68 66.06 -1.99
C ARG A 401 -18.78 65.38 -1.16
N ALA A 402 -20.06 65.68 -1.42
CA ALA A 402 -21.18 64.98 -0.78
C ALA A 402 -21.20 63.48 -1.12
N SER A 403 -20.95 63.11 -2.39
CA SER A 403 -20.91 61.70 -2.82
C SER A 403 -19.73 60.92 -2.21
N LEU A 404 -18.60 61.58 -1.92
CA LEU A 404 -17.46 60.96 -1.21
C LEU A 404 -17.81 60.66 0.25
N ILE A 405 -18.58 61.52 0.92
CA ILE A 405 -19.05 61.30 2.29
C ILE A 405 -20.05 60.12 2.33
N GLU A 406 -20.98 60.03 1.38
CA GLU A 406 -21.92 58.90 1.29
C GLU A 406 -21.20 57.56 1.04
N ARG A 407 -20.17 57.56 0.19
CA ARG A 407 -19.30 56.38 -0.01
C ARG A 407 -18.51 56.01 1.25
N LEU A 408 -18.09 57.00 2.05
CA LEU A 408 -17.40 56.77 3.31
C LEU A 408 -18.33 56.20 4.39
N ASP A 409 -19.58 56.69 4.46
CA ASP A 409 -20.63 56.13 5.33
C ASP A 409 -20.92 54.66 4.96
N ALA A 410 -21.06 54.35 3.67
CA ALA A 410 -21.27 52.98 3.20
C ALA A 410 -20.09 52.03 3.51
N ILE A 411 -18.85 52.54 3.49
CA ILE A 411 -17.67 51.78 3.95
C ILE A 411 -17.72 51.58 5.46
N GLU A 412 -18.02 52.61 6.26
CA GLU A 412 -18.09 52.48 7.72
C GLU A 412 -19.17 51.49 8.17
N GLU A 413 -20.37 51.52 7.57
CA GLU A 413 -21.42 50.53 7.85
C GLU A 413 -20.98 49.11 7.44
N SER A 414 -20.36 48.96 6.26
CA SER A 414 -19.84 47.68 5.78
C SER A 414 -18.70 47.11 6.65
N VAL A 415 -17.88 47.97 7.25
CA VAL A 415 -16.83 47.60 8.19
C VAL A 415 -17.44 47.22 9.55
N ASN A 416 -18.38 48.01 10.08
CA ASN A 416 -19.07 47.71 11.34
C ASN A 416 -19.86 46.38 11.29
N GLY A 417 -20.32 45.95 10.11
CA GLY A 417 -20.96 44.65 9.89
C GLY A 417 -20.03 43.42 9.94
N LEU A 418 -18.71 43.60 10.02
CA LEU A 418 -17.74 42.50 10.01
C LEU A 418 -17.70 41.73 11.34
N LYS A 419 -17.90 40.41 11.28
CA LYS A 419 -17.57 39.48 12.37
C LYS A 419 -16.08 39.19 12.35
N MET A 420 -15.34 39.65 13.35
CA MET A 420 -13.87 39.58 13.41
C MET A 420 -13.38 38.72 14.59
N PRO A 421 -12.28 37.94 14.44
CA PRO A 421 -11.64 37.27 15.57
C PRO A 421 -10.95 38.28 16.50
N LEU A 422 -11.00 38.05 17.81
CA LEU A 422 -10.45 38.98 18.81
C LEU A 422 -8.95 39.31 18.58
N ALA A 423 -8.16 38.35 18.11
CA ALA A 423 -6.74 38.52 17.77
C ALA A 423 -6.44 39.52 16.64
N TYR A 424 -7.46 40.07 15.97
CA TYR A 424 -7.34 41.10 14.93
C TYR A 424 -8.15 42.36 15.26
N ALA A 425 -8.60 42.53 16.51
CA ALA A 425 -9.38 43.69 16.94
C ALA A 425 -8.59 45.00 16.80
N ASP A 426 -7.31 45.01 17.14
CA ASP A 426 -6.38 46.13 16.98
C ASP A 426 -6.41 46.74 15.56
N GLN A 427 -6.08 45.94 14.53
CA GLN A 427 -6.13 46.34 13.12
C GLN A 427 -7.54 46.79 12.65
N PHE A 428 -8.60 46.33 13.31
CA PHE A 428 -9.97 46.78 13.05
C PHE A 428 -10.26 48.15 13.69
N TYR A 429 -9.74 48.43 14.90
CA TYR A 429 -9.85 49.75 15.52
C TYR A 429 -9.01 50.80 14.78
N VAL A 430 -7.77 50.49 14.38
CA VAL A 430 -6.93 51.39 13.57
C VAL A 430 -7.58 51.74 12.23
N LEU A 431 -8.22 50.78 11.53
CA LEU A 431 -8.99 51.09 10.32
C LEU A 431 -10.15 52.06 10.60
N ARG A 432 -10.82 51.93 11.75
CA ARG A 432 -11.91 52.86 12.13
C ARG A 432 -11.42 54.24 12.54
N GLU A 433 -10.25 54.33 13.17
CA GLU A 433 -9.57 55.60 13.46
C GLU A 433 -9.23 56.34 12.16
N HIS A 434 -8.68 55.64 11.17
CA HIS A 434 -8.39 56.23 9.84
C HIS A 434 -9.66 56.63 9.06
N ILE A 435 -10.76 55.88 9.17
CA ILE A 435 -12.08 56.29 8.65
C ILE A 435 -12.53 57.61 9.33
N GLY A 436 -12.35 57.72 10.65
CA GLY A 436 -12.63 58.94 11.41
C GLY A 436 -11.78 60.14 10.97
N PHE A 437 -10.47 59.92 10.76
CA PHE A 437 -9.55 60.95 10.27
C PHE A 437 -9.93 61.47 8.88
N VAL A 438 -10.20 60.58 7.92
CA VAL A 438 -10.64 60.96 6.56
C VAL A 438 -11.99 61.67 6.61
N ARG A 439 -12.94 61.22 7.46
CA ARG A 439 -14.21 61.92 7.70
C ARG A 439 -13.99 63.33 8.24
N GLN A 440 -13.13 63.51 9.23
CA GLN A 440 -12.82 64.82 9.81
C GLN A 440 -12.19 65.75 8.77
N ARG A 441 -11.22 65.27 7.98
CA ARG A 441 -10.58 66.04 6.91
C ARG A 441 -11.57 66.51 5.84
N LEU A 442 -12.47 65.62 5.40
CA LEU A 442 -13.56 65.95 4.46
C LEU A 442 -14.57 66.96 5.04
N MET A 443 -14.83 66.92 6.35
CA MET A 443 -15.71 67.89 7.01
C MET A 443 -15.04 69.25 7.21
N GLN A 444 -13.77 69.30 7.64
CA GLN A 444 -13.01 70.56 7.77
C GLN A 444 -12.87 71.27 6.42
N ALA A 445 -12.58 70.54 5.33
CA ALA A 445 -12.51 71.10 3.98
C ALA A 445 -13.87 71.57 3.43
N ARG A 446 -14.99 71.04 3.94
CA ARG A 446 -16.35 71.52 3.65
C ARG A 446 -16.66 72.79 4.43
N ASP A 447 -16.29 72.85 5.70
CA ASP A 447 -16.66 73.95 6.59
C ASP A 447 -15.85 75.22 6.26
N ALA A 448 -14.54 75.11 5.98
CA ALA A 448 -13.76 76.22 5.45
C ALA A 448 -14.33 76.79 4.13
N GLN A 449 -14.68 75.91 3.18
CA GLN A 449 -15.31 76.30 1.90
C GLN A 449 -16.72 76.93 2.09
N ARG A 450 -17.32 76.78 3.27
CA ARG A 450 -18.59 77.38 3.66
C ARG A 450 -18.39 78.78 4.24
N ASP A 451 -17.33 78.94 5.02
CA ASP A 451 -16.91 80.22 5.59
C ASP A 451 -16.36 81.15 4.49
N ASP A 452 -15.60 80.62 3.52
CA ASP A 452 -15.18 81.34 2.30
C ASP A 452 -16.40 81.86 1.50
N ALA A 453 -17.43 81.02 1.36
CA ALA A 453 -18.67 81.38 0.66
C ALA A 453 -19.54 82.39 1.43
N ALA A 454 -19.41 82.45 2.76
CA ALA A 454 -20.04 83.47 3.60
C ALA A 454 -19.28 84.80 3.50
N ASN A 455 -17.95 84.78 3.61
CA ASN A 455 -17.08 85.95 3.46
C ASN A 455 -17.24 86.60 2.08
N ALA A 456 -17.37 85.80 1.01
CA ALA A 456 -17.63 86.31 -0.34
C ALA A 456 -19.03 86.96 -0.49
N ALA A 457 -20.01 86.53 0.32
CA ALA A 457 -21.32 87.18 0.36
C ALA A 457 -21.25 88.53 1.10
N GLU A 458 -20.53 88.61 2.23
CA GLU A 458 -20.31 89.87 2.95
C GLU A 458 -19.47 90.87 2.14
N SER A 459 -18.41 90.44 1.44
CA SER A 459 -17.62 91.34 0.59
C SER A 459 -18.44 91.94 -0.56
N THR A 460 -19.36 91.16 -1.14
CA THR A 460 -20.28 91.64 -2.19
C THR A 460 -21.30 92.66 -1.66
N GLN A 461 -21.46 92.77 -0.34
CA GLN A 461 -22.43 93.67 0.29
C GLN A 461 -21.79 94.95 0.89
N ASN A 462 -20.46 95.05 0.87
CA ASN A 462 -19.72 96.21 1.39
C ASN A 462 -19.22 97.17 0.27
N ASP A 463 -19.22 96.70 -0.99
CA ASP A 463 -18.68 97.41 -2.16
C ASP A 463 -19.67 98.40 -2.82
N SER A 464 -20.75 98.76 -2.13
CA SER A 464 -21.85 99.59 -2.69
C SER A 464 -21.91 101.04 -2.20
N ASP A 465 -21.23 101.39 -1.10
CA ASP A 465 -21.49 102.64 -0.35
C ASP A 465 -20.43 103.74 -0.53
N GLU A 466 -19.26 103.49 -1.11
CA GLU A 466 -18.25 104.54 -1.38
C GLU A 466 -18.23 104.98 -2.86
N ARG A 467 -18.63 106.24 -3.11
CA ARG A 467 -18.48 106.93 -4.42
C ARG A 467 -17.77 108.28 -4.22
N GLY A 468 -16.64 108.53 -4.87
CA GLY A 468 -15.97 109.83 -4.84
C GLY A 468 -14.76 109.95 -5.77
N ALA A 469 -14.77 110.93 -6.67
CA ALA A 469 -13.88 111.08 -7.83
C ALA A 469 -12.44 111.58 -7.57
N GLU A 470 -11.49 111.08 -8.39
CA GLU A 470 -10.31 111.74 -9.02
C GLU A 470 -9.24 112.50 -8.17
N PRO A 471 -8.00 112.75 -8.66
CA PRO A 471 -7.50 112.70 -10.06
C PRO A 471 -6.15 111.94 -10.32
N THR A 472 -5.66 112.06 -11.56
CA THR A 472 -4.36 111.60 -12.15
C THR A 472 -3.23 112.65 -11.97
N PRO A 473 -1.97 112.54 -12.50
CA PRO A 473 -1.25 111.50 -13.29
C PRO A 473 0.05 111.03 -12.53
N PRO A 474 1.25 110.65 -13.09
CA PRO A 474 1.71 110.41 -14.48
C PRO A 474 2.54 109.12 -14.74
N ALA A 475 3.23 109.10 -15.89
CA ALA A 475 3.98 108.03 -16.57
C ALA A 475 5.50 107.90 -16.26
N ALA A 476 6.12 106.84 -16.81
CA ALA A 476 7.44 106.90 -17.46
C ALA A 476 7.71 105.66 -18.34
N ASN A 477 7.97 105.82 -19.66
CA ASN A 477 9.12 105.18 -20.35
C ASN A 477 9.30 105.63 -21.83
N GLU A 478 10.52 106.05 -22.19
CA GLU A 478 11.17 106.13 -23.52
C GLU A 478 12.69 106.25 -23.23
N ALA A 479 13.65 105.77 -24.03
CA ALA A 479 13.66 104.83 -25.16
C ALA A 479 15.14 104.40 -25.45
N ALA A 480 15.37 103.66 -26.56
CA ALA A 480 16.64 103.32 -27.22
C ALA A 480 17.56 102.24 -26.56
N GLU A 481 18.08 101.20 -27.23
CA GLU A 481 18.97 101.03 -28.44
C GLU A 481 20.48 100.96 -28.03
N ILE A 482 21.44 100.26 -28.67
CA ILE A 482 21.62 99.67 -30.02
C ILE A 482 22.58 98.43 -29.96
N GLY A 483 22.52 97.50 -30.93
CA GLY A 483 23.61 96.57 -31.36
C GLY A 483 23.64 95.17 -30.68
N GLU A 484 23.67 94.01 -31.35
CA GLU A 484 24.52 93.47 -32.46
C GLU A 484 26.00 93.20 -32.05
N THR A 485 26.65 92.03 -32.24
CA THR A 485 26.30 90.61 -32.54
C THR A 485 27.39 89.71 -31.85
N ARG A 486 27.78 88.45 -32.14
CA ARG A 486 27.56 87.44 -33.21
C ARG A 486 28.06 86.02 -32.80
N ASP A 487 27.47 84.94 -33.35
CA ASP A 487 27.91 83.52 -33.35
C ASP A 487 28.15 82.83 -31.96
N GLY A 488 28.15 81.50 -31.82
CA GLY A 488 27.81 80.42 -32.76
C GLY A 488 27.86 79.00 -32.13
N SER A 489 27.25 78.03 -32.83
CA SER A 489 27.53 76.57 -32.88
C SER A 489 28.15 75.81 -31.68
N ASP A 490 27.38 74.87 -31.10
CA ASP A 490 27.58 73.40 -31.22
C ASP A 490 26.47 72.68 -30.41
N GLU A 491 25.77 71.66 -30.93
CA GLU A 491 26.17 70.26 -31.18
C GLU A 491 26.50 69.45 -29.89
N GLY A 492 25.83 68.32 -29.68
CA GLY A 492 25.88 67.56 -28.42
C GLY A 492 24.99 66.31 -28.36
N ASN A 493 24.98 65.51 -29.42
CA ASN A 493 24.14 64.30 -29.54
C ASN A 493 24.80 63.07 -28.89
N ALA A 494 24.13 62.41 -27.92
CA ALA A 494 24.35 60.98 -27.62
C ALA A 494 23.20 60.31 -26.82
N LYS A 495 22.81 59.12 -27.29
CA LYS A 495 22.17 58.00 -26.56
C LYS A 495 23.15 56.81 -26.61
N PRO A 496 22.88 55.66 -25.96
CA PRO A 496 22.35 55.41 -24.63
C PRO A 496 23.26 54.39 -23.87
N TYR A 497 22.81 53.88 -22.72
CA TYR A 497 23.00 52.47 -22.32
C TYR A 497 21.82 52.03 -21.43
#